data_AF-B4D2I3-F1
#
_entry.id   AF-B4D2I3-F1
#
_cell.length_a   1.000
_cell.length_b   1.000
_cell.length_c   1.000
_cell.angle_alpha   90.00
_cell.angle_beta   90.00
_cell.angle_gamma   90.00
#
_symmetry.space_group_name_H-M   'P 1'
#
loop_
_entity.id
_entity.type
_entity.pdbx_description
1 polymer ?
#
loop_
_entity_poly.entity_id
_entity_poly.type
_entity_poly.pdbx_seq_one_letter_code
_entity_poly.pdbx_strand_id
1 'polypeptide(L)'
;MNNRGGFGVQGRKHSLIMNLPRLSRVAICSLLLGATVWMWSGCVVGRQTAFNPADFGGMTRKGTGVVTGQVSVDTQNHGTIYPHFQQILLVPVNAYTTENVQRRFINGENLRAADKRLSQYEWAVNTDGDGNFSFRGIPAGEYYLKGDMPWITTYVSTDDQGISQRLYVSHFKYYFTRITVKDGQTARATQFDQRSRERQTHYAVGGTLYHPPPNVEIFEQH
;
A
#
# COMPACT_ATOMS: atom_id res chain seq x y z
N MET A 1 43.18 69.58 -8.67
CA MET A 1 44.16 68.65 -9.29
C MET A 1 43.43 67.78 -10.31
N ASN A 2 43.95 67.77 -11.55
CA ASN A 2 43.66 66.96 -12.77
C ASN A 2 42.41 66.06 -12.80
N ASN A 3 41.47 66.10 -13.76
CA ASN A 3 41.44 66.27 -15.24
C ASN A 3 41.60 64.96 -16.06
N ARG A 4 40.70 64.82 -17.07
CA ARG A 4 40.64 63.92 -18.25
C ARG A 4 40.05 62.52 -17.99
N GLY A 5 39.00 62.04 -18.67
CA GLY A 5 38.69 61.98 -20.12
C GLY A 5 38.56 60.48 -20.44
N GLY A 6 37.64 59.88 -21.21
CA GLY A 6 36.83 60.24 -22.37
C GLY A 6 36.89 59.03 -23.33
N PHE A 7 35.75 58.65 -23.97
CA PHE A 7 35.61 57.68 -25.08
C PHE A 7 35.97 56.20 -24.79
N GLY A 8 35.33 55.15 -25.32
CA GLY A 8 34.35 54.96 -26.37
C GLY A 8 34.70 53.70 -27.18
N VAL A 9 33.68 52.89 -27.52
CA VAL A 9 33.58 52.05 -28.74
C VAL A 9 33.98 50.55 -28.69
N GLN A 10 33.02 49.74 -29.17
CA GLN A 10 33.05 48.41 -29.84
C GLN A 10 33.61 47.15 -29.14
N GLY A 11 32.66 46.26 -28.82
CA GLY A 11 32.39 45.13 -29.72
C GLY A 11 33.25 43.87 -29.57
N ARG A 12 32.68 42.83 -28.94
CA ARG A 12 32.72 41.45 -29.47
C ARG A 12 31.69 40.58 -28.77
N LYS A 13 30.60 40.27 -29.48
CA LYS A 13 29.79 39.08 -29.22
C LYS A 13 30.67 37.88 -29.54
N HIS A 14 31.07 37.10 -28.53
CA HIS A 14 31.56 35.75 -28.77
C HIS A 14 30.35 34.83 -28.90
N SER A 15 29.89 34.65 -30.15
CA SER A 15 29.10 33.49 -30.53
C SER A 15 29.98 32.26 -30.39
N LEU A 16 29.68 31.42 -29.41
CA LEU A 16 30.20 30.06 -29.35
C LEU A 16 29.34 29.21 -30.30
N ILE A 17 29.71 29.23 -31.57
CA ILE A 17 29.26 28.26 -32.57
C ILE A 17 30.01 26.97 -32.26
N MET A 18 29.38 26.04 -31.55
CA MET A 18 29.88 24.68 -31.43
C MET A 18 29.33 23.86 -32.60
N ASN A 19 30.19 23.62 -33.59
CA ASN A 19 29.96 22.75 -34.73
C ASN A 19 29.69 21.31 -34.25
N LEU A 20 28.47 20.82 -34.44
CA LEU A 20 28.16 19.39 -34.39
C LEU A 20 28.47 18.75 -35.75
N PRO A 21 29.19 17.62 -35.80
CA PRO A 21 29.43 16.92 -37.06
C PRO A 21 28.11 16.36 -37.62
N ARG A 22 27.90 16.57 -38.92
CA ARG A 22 26.81 15.99 -39.70
C ARG A 22 26.92 14.47 -39.67
N LEU A 23 26.08 13.81 -38.87
CA LEU A 23 25.89 12.37 -38.95
C LEU A 23 24.86 12.05 -40.04
N SER A 24 25.39 11.40 -41.08
CA SER A 24 24.73 10.92 -42.28
C SER A 24 23.59 9.97 -41.94
N ARG A 25 22.46 10.20 -42.59
CA ARG A 25 21.32 9.27 -42.63
C ARG A 25 21.73 8.00 -43.38
N VAL A 26 21.06 6.90 -42.99
CA VAL A 26 20.84 5.64 -43.74
C VAL A 26 21.60 4.41 -43.22
N ALA A 27 20.78 3.47 -42.72
CA ALA A 27 20.96 2.03 -42.59
C ALA A 27 22.04 1.52 -41.63
N ILE A 28 21.60 0.84 -40.57
CA ILE A 28 22.04 -0.53 -40.21
C ILE A 28 21.15 -1.06 -39.07
N CYS A 29 20.62 -2.27 -39.32
CA CYS A 29 20.10 -3.25 -38.37
C CYS A 29 18.80 -2.97 -37.60
N SER A 30 17.69 -3.11 -38.33
CA SER A 30 16.49 -3.78 -37.82
C SER A 30 16.82 -5.21 -37.38
N LEU A 31 17.16 -5.43 -36.10
CA LEU A 31 17.21 -6.76 -35.46
C LEU A 31 17.34 -6.67 -33.93
N LEU A 32 16.40 -5.99 -33.27
CA LEU A 32 16.11 -6.17 -31.83
C LEU A 32 14.60 -6.00 -31.55
N LEU A 33 13.75 -6.56 -32.42
CA LEU A 33 12.33 -6.79 -32.14
C LEU A 33 12.19 -8.22 -31.61
N GLY A 34 12.44 -8.42 -30.32
CA GLY A 34 12.27 -9.73 -29.70
C GLY A 34 12.80 -9.78 -28.28
N ALA A 35 11.87 -9.75 -27.32
CA ALA A 35 12.06 -10.15 -25.92
C ALA A 35 12.84 -9.20 -24.99
N THR A 36 12.14 -8.16 -24.49
CA THR A 36 12.18 -7.81 -23.05
C THR A 36 10.88 -7.10 -22.62
N VAL A 37 9.71 -7.63 -23.01
CA VAL A 37 8.50 -7.44 -22.20
C VAL A 37 8.52 -8.53 -21.12
N TRP A 38 9.50 -8.45 -20.21
CA TRP A 38 9.31 -9.08 -18.91
C TRP A 38 8.49 -8.09 -18.11
N MET A 39 7.17 -8.22 -18.24
CA MET A 39 6.22 -7.63 -17.31
C MET A 39 6.71 -7.93 -15.90
N TRP A 40 7.11 -6.89 -15.18
CA TRP A 40 7.43 -6.92 -13.75
C TRP A 40 6.13 -7.18 -12.97
N SER A 41 5.60 -8.39 -13.10
CA SER A 41 4.60 -8.89 -12.16
C SER A 41 5.35 -9.18 -10.88
N GLY A 42 5.13 -8.37 -9.83
CA GLY A 42 5.72 -8.62 -8.52
C GLY A 42 5.51 -10.08 -8.13
N CYS A 43 6.61 -10.85 -8.08
CA CYS A 43 6.56 -12.30 -8.05
C CYS A 43 5.70 -12.76 -6.87
N VAL A 44 4.62 -13.50 -7.16
CA VAL A 44 3.78 -14.09 -6.12
C VAL A 44 4.61 -15.16 -5.41
N VAL A 45 4.80 -15.00 -4.11
CA VAL A 45 5.62 -15.92 -3.31
C VAL A 45 4.74 -17.05 -2.77
N GLY A 46 5.24 -18.28 -2.89
CA GLY A 46 4.56 -19.47 -2.35
C GLY A 46 4.45 -19.45 -0.83
N ARG A 47 3.38 -20.09 -0.33
CA ARG A 47 3.23 -20.37 1.10
C ARG A 47 4.18 -21.48 1.51
N GLN A 48 4.81 -21.32 2.67
CA GLN A 48 5.70 -22.29 3.30
C GLN A 48 4.90 -23.27 4.17
N THR A 49 3.81 -22.81 4.78
CA THR A 49 2.95 -23.66 5.61
C THR A 49 1.80 -24.21 4.77
N ALA A 50 1.68 -25.54 4.72
CA ALA A 50 0.53 -26.20 4.11
C ALA A 50 -0.73 -25.99 4.95
N PHE A 51 -1.88 -25.89 4.29
CA PHE A 51 -3.16 -25.81 4.99
C PHE A 51 -3.54 -27.19 5.57
N ASN A 52 -3.75 -27.25 6.88
CA ASN A 52 -4.18 -28.44 7.59
C ASN A 52 -5.44 -28.12 8.43
N PRO A 53 -6.62 -28.71 8.11
CA PRO A 53 -7.85 -28.52 8.90
C PRO A 53 -7.72 -28.88 10.39
N ALA A 54 -6.84 -29.82 10.73
CA ALA A 54 -6.66 -30.25 12.11
C ALA A 54 -6.09 -29.14 13.02
N ASP A 55 -5.35 -28.19 12.45
CA ASP A 55 -4.74 -27.06 13.16
C ASP A 55 -5.76 -26.03 13.65
N PHE A 56 -7.04 -26.19 13.30
CA PHE A 56 -8.15 -25.31 13.68
C PHE A 56 -9.00 -25.88 14.82
N GLY A 57 -8.53 -26.93 15.54
CA GLY A 57 -8.96 -27.23 16.92
C GLY A 57 -10.47 -27.38 17.19
N GLY A 58 -11.27 -27.79 16.21
CA GLY A 58 -12.74 -27.86 16.36
C GLY A 58 -13.41 -26.49 16.53
N MET A 59 -12.82 -25.43 15.97
CA MET A 59 -13.35 -24.05 15.95
C MET A 59 -14.62 -23.88 15.09
N THR A 60 -15.10 -24.96 14.49
CA THR A 60 -16.45 -25.05 13.91
C THR A 60 -17.56 -25.16 14.96
N ARG A 61 -17.20 -25.35 16.25
CA ARG A 61 -18.15 -25.34 17.36
C ARG A 61 -18.67 -23.92 17.61
N LYS A 62 -19.92 -23.79 18.04
CA LYS A 62 -20.46 -22.51 18.51
C LYS A 62 -19.77 -22.12 19.82
N GLY A 63 -19.31 -20.88 19.91
CA GLY A 63 -18.79 -20.31 21.13
C GLY A 63 -19.78 -19.37 21.82
N THR A 64 -19.36 -18.81 22.95
CA THR A 64 -20.13 -17.83 23.72
C THR A 64 -19.35 -16.53 23.96
N GLY A 65 -18.10 -16.46 23.50
CA GLY A 65 -17.27 -15.27 23.61
C GLY A 65 -17.72 -14.13 22.70
N VAL A 66 -17.34 -12.92 23.08
CA VAL A 66 -17.59 -11.69 22.34
C VAL A 66 -16.25 -10.98 22.14
N VAL A 67 -16.03 -10.45 20.93
CA VAL A 67 -14.86 -9.61 20.63
C VAL A 67 -15.35 -8.26 20.17
N THR A 68 -14.92 -7.18 20.80
CA THR A 68 -15.32 -5.81 20.46
C THR A 68 -14.10 -4.91 20.38
N GLY A 69 -14.25 -3.77 19.71
CA GLY A 69 -13.17 -2.81 19.64
C GLY A 69 -13.46 -1.67 18.69
N GLN A 70 -12.43 -0.83 18.54
CA GLN A 70 -12.37 0.23 17.56
C GLN A 70 -11.01 0.15 16.88
N VAL A 71 -11.00 0.15 15.55
CA VAL A 71 -9.76 0.20 14.78
C VAL A 71 -9.43 1.65 14.47
N SER A 72 -8.19 2.04 14.74
CA SER A 72 -7.58 3.25 14.20
C SER A 72 -6.29 2.87 13.50
N VAL A 73 -5.97 3.59 12.42
CA VAL A 73 -4.75 3.39 11.63
C VAL A 73 -3.99 4.71 11.58
N ASP A 74 -2.77 4.70 12.10
CA ASP A 74 -1.88 5.85 12.03
C ASP A 74 -1.16 5.82 10.68
N THR A 75 -1.24 6.94 9.97
CA THR A 75 -0.60 7.12 8.68
C THR A 75 0.57 8.09 8.78
N GLN A 76 1.54 7.99 7.87
CA GLN A 76 2.70 8.89 7.86
C GLN A 76 2.29 10.35 7.66
N ASN A 77 1.35 10.62 6.75
CA ASN A 77 1.03 11.99 6.29
C ASN A 77 -0.43 12.42 6.54
N HIS A 78 -1.33 11.52 6.94
CA HIS A 78 -2.77 11.82 7.13
C HIS A 78 -3.23 11.71 8.59
N GLY A 79 -2.29 11.55 9.52
CA GLY A 79 -2.60 11.30 10.93
C GLY A 79 -3.36 9.99 11.11
N THR A 80 -4.25 9.96 12.10
CA THR A 80 -5.06 8.78 12.43
C THR A 80 -6.33 8.74 11.60
N ILE A 81 -6.54 7.63 10.88
CA ILE A 81 -7.76 7.34 10.12
C ILE A 81 -8.52 6.15 10.72
N TYR A 82 -9.84 6.17 10.63
CA TYR A 82 -10.70 5.08 11.09
C TYR A 82 -11.23 4.31 9.87
N PRO A 83 -11.17 2.98 9.85
CA PRO A 83 -11.76 2.22 8.75
C PRO A 83 -13.28 2.35 8.75
N HIS A 84 -13.83 3.04 7.75
CA HIS A 84 -15.27 3.22 7.58
C HIS A 84 -15.86 2.05 6.77
N PHE A 85 -16.77 1.28 7.36
CA PHE A 85 -17.43 0.16 6.68
C PHE A 85 -16.48 -0.90 6.11
N GLN A 86 -15.30 -1.04 6.70
CA GLN A 86 -14.23 -1.92 6.23
C GLN A 86 -14.36 -3.30 6.86
N GLN A 87 -14.15 -4.35 6.06
CA GLN A 87 -14.18 -5.71 6.56
C GLN A 87 -12.96 -5.97 7.46
N ILE A 88 -13.23 -6.51 8.65
CA ILE A 88 -12.23 -7.02 9.58
C ILE A 88 -12.46 -8.51 9.80
N LEU A 89 -11.36 -9.25 9.88
CA LEU A 89 -11.35 -10.70 10.00
C LEU A 89 -10.81 -11.12 11.35
N LEU A 90 -11.50 -12.07 11.97
CA LEU A 90 -11.00 -12.82 13.11
C LEU A 90 -10.63 -14.22 12.62
N VAL A 91 -9.35 -14.58 12.74
CA VAL A 91 -8.83 -15.89 12.32
C VAL A 91 -8.07 -16.57 13.46
N PRO A 92 -8.22 -17.88 13.64
CA PRO A 92 -7.48 -18.64 14.63
C PRO A 92 -5.96 -18.49 14.51
N VAL A 93 -5.25 -18.48 15.63
CA VAL A 93 -3.79 -18.51 15.66
C VAL A 93 -3.30 -19.94 15.46
N ASN A 94 -2.65 -20.20 14.33
CA ASN A 94 -1.88 -21.41 14.06
C ASN A 94 -0.70 -21.10 13.12
N ALA A 95 0.09 -22.09 12.73
CA ALA A 95 1.27 -21.88 11.87
C ALA A 95 0.88 -21.24 10.52
N TYR A 96 -0.22 -21.69 9.91
CA TYR A 96 -0.70 -21.21 8.61
C TYR A 96 -1.14 -19.74 8.64
N THR A 97 -1.89 -19.33 9.67
CA THR A 97 -2.33 -17.93 9.83
C THR A 97 -1.21 -17.03 10.33
N THR A 98 -0.28 -17.56 11.13
CA THR A 98 0.92 -16.85 11.59
C THR A 98 1.84 -16.52 10.41
N GLU A 99 2.01 -17.44 9.46
CA GLU A 99 2.78 -17.18 8.23
C GLU A 99 2.25 -15.95 7.50
N ASN A 100 0.92 -15.81 7.38
CA ASN A 100 0.31 -14.67 6.72
C ASN A 100 0.63 -13.35 7.44
N VAL A 101 0.57 -13.33 8.76
CA VAL A 101 0.91 -12.13 9.55
C VAL A 101 2.39 -11.79 9.40
N GLN A 102 3.29 -12.76 9.56
CA GLN A 102 4.73 -12.49 9.47
C GLN A 102 5.16 -12.07 8.07
N ARG A 103 4.75 -12.82 7.04
CA ARG A 103 5.27 -12.62 5.70
C ARG A 103 4.53 -11.52 4.94
N ARG A 104 3.20 -11.47 5.00
CA ARG A 104 2.41 -10.49 4.25
C ARG A 104 2.20 -9.19 5.02
N PHE A 105 1.83 -9.26 6.30
CA PHE A 105 1.51 -8.05 7.07
C PHE A 105 2.79 -7.35 7.51
N ILE A 106 3.76 -8.08 8.08
CA ILE A 106 5.00 -7.49 8.60
C ILE A 106 6.04 -7.32 7.49
N ASN A 107 6.41 -8.40 6.78
CA ASN A 107 7.50 -8.34 5.78
C ASN A 107 7.07 -7.80 4.42
N GLY A 108 5.76 -7.68 4.18
CA GLY A 108 5.23 -7.11 2.95
C GLY A 108 5.29 -8.01 1.72
N GLU A 109 5.48 -9.32 1.88
CA GLU A 109 5.55 -10.26 0.76
C GLU A 109 4.21 -10.40 0.03
N ASN A 110 4.26 -10.52 -1.31
CA ASN A 110 3.10 -10.82 -2.15
C ASN A 110 2.76 -12.32 -2.08
N LEU A 111 2.30 -12.75 -0.91
CA LEU A 111 2.03 -14.17 -0.64
C LEU A 111 0.85 -14.68 -1.48
N ARG A 112 0.97 -15.89 -2.04
CA ARG A 112 -0.12 -16.60 -2.72
C ARG A 112 -1.39 -16.58 -1.88
N ALA A 113 -2.52 -16.47 -2.56
CA ALA A 113 -3.85 -16.48 -1.95
C ALA A 113 -4.00 -17.63 -0.93
N ALA A 114 -4.77 -17.36 0.13
CA ALA A 114 -5.08 -18.39 1.13
C ALA A 114 -5.84 -19.56 0.49
N ASP A 115 -5.71 -20.75 1.10
CA ASP A 115 -6.55 -21.89 0.77
C ASP A 115 -8.02 -21.53 1.04
N LYS A 116 -8.90 -21.80 0.08
CA LYS A 116 -10.32 -21.43 0.17
C LYS A 116 -11.03 -22.04 1.37
N ARG A 117 -10.54 -23.18 1.88
CA ARG A 117 -11.07 -23.86 3.06
C ARG A 117 -10.88 -23.06 4.35
N LEU A 118 -9.98 -22.07 4.37
CA LEU A 118 -9.80 -21.18 5.53
C LEU A 118 -11.09 -20.42 5.89
N SER A 119 -11.93 -20.12 4.89
CA SER A 119 -13.19 -19.38 5.09
C SER A 119 -14.18 -20.03 6.06
N GLN A 120 -14.04 -21.34 6.31
CA GLN A 120 -14.86 -22.07 7.28
C GLN A 120 -14.47 -21.80 8.73
N TYR A 121 -13.31 -21.18 8.95
CA TYR A 121 -12.71 -20.94 10.25
C TYR A 121 -12.47 -19.46 10.53
N GLU A 122 -12.98 -18.56 9.68
CA GLU A 122 -12.88 -17.12 9.88
C GLU A 122 -14.24 -16.51 10.20
N TRP A 123 -14.22 -15.46 11.02
CA TRP A 123 -15.36 -14.59 11.20
C TRP A 123 -15.06 -13.26 10.54
N ALA A 124 -16.05 -12.71 9.85
CA ALA A 124 -15.97 -11.42 9.20
C ALA A 124 -17.08 -10.51 9.70
N VAL A 125 -16.74 -9.27 10.01
CA VAL A 125 -17.70 -8.18 10.23
C VAL A 125 -17.18 -6.94 9.53
N ASN A 126 -18.06 -5.99 9.24
CA ASN A 126 -17.64 -4.67 8.80
C ASN A 126 -17.60 -3.75 10.02
N THR A 127 -16.63 -2.84 10.04
CA THR A 127 -16.64 -1.73 10.98
C THR A 127 -17.81 -0.80 10.72
N ASP A 128 -18.19 0.01 11.70
CA ASP A 128 -19.11 1.12 11.48
C ASP A 128 -18.39 2.37 10.93
N GLY A 129 -19.09 3.51 10.92
CA GLY A 129 -18.54 4.79 10.47
C GLY A 129 -17.45 5.37 11.39
N ASP A 130 -17.21 4.81 12.56
CA ASP A 130 -16.17 5.27 13.50
C ASP A 130 -15.11 4.19 13.74
N GLY A 131 -15.08 3.15 12.91
CA GLY A 131 -14.14 2.04 13.05
C GLY A 131 -14.48 1.03 14.14
N ASN A 132 -15.66 1.11 14.78
CA ASN A 132 -16.07 0.14 15.79
C ASN A 132 -16.53 -1.17 15.18
N PHE A 133 -16.34 -2.28 15.89
CA PHE A 133 -16.77 -3.60 15.46
C PHE A 133 -17.19 -4.49 16.64
N SER A 134 -17.98 -5.52 16.35
CA SER A 134 -18.38 -6.54 17.32
C SER A 134 -18.57 -7.91 16.68
N PHE A 135 -17.83 -8.90 17.16
CA PHE A 135 -18.05 -10.31 16.91
C PHE A 135 -18.74 -10.95 18.11
N ARG A 136 -19.62 -11.92 17.87
CA ARG A 136 -20.37 -12.65 18.90
C ARG A 136 -20.37 -14.14 18.62
N GLY A 137 -20.46 -14.95 19.67
CA GLY A 137 -20.50 -16.41 19.56
C GLY A 137 -19.15 -17.02 19.20
N ILE A 138 -18.05 -16.35 19.57
CA ILE A 138 -16.69 -16.77 19.25
C ILE A 138 -16.24 -17.85 20.25
N PRO A 139 -15.74 -19.02 19.78
CA PRO A 139 -15.20 -20.05 20.67
C PRO A 139 -14.01 -19.55 21.47
N ALA A 140 -13.82 -20.06 22.68
CA ALA A 140 -12.58 -19.81 23.42
C ALA A 140 -11.34 -20.23 22.60
N GLY A 141 -10.30 -19.40 22.62
CA GLY A 141 -9.09 -19.63 21.84
C GLY A 141 -8.26 -18.36 21.62
N GLU A 142 -7.18 -18.51 20.87
CA GLU A 142 -6.30 -17.42 20.43
C GLU A 142 -6.59 -17.05 18.98
N TYR A 143 -6.74 -15.76 18.72
CA TYR A 143 -7.11 -15.25 17.40
C TYR A 143 -6.19 -14.10 16.96
N TYR A 144 -5.95 -14.03 15.66
CA TYR A 144 -5.57 -12.80 15.00
C TYR A 144 -6.83 -12.05 14.60
N LEU A 145 -6.97 -10.84 15.09
CA LEU A 145 -7.91 -9.85 14.56
C LEU A 145 -7.14 -8.99 13.56
N LYS A 146 -7.54 -8.97 12.30
CA LYS A 146 -6.75 -8.38 11.22
C LYS A 146 -7.60 -7.75 10.13
N GLY A 147 -7.03 -6.78 9.44
CA GLY A 147 -7.63 -6.18 8.26
C GLY A 147 -6.62 -5.34 7.48
N ASP A 148 -7.12 -4.72 6.43
CA ASP A 148 -6.45 -3.70 5.66
C ASP A 148 -7.28 -2.42 5.65
N MET A 149 -6.60 -1.28 5.56
CA MET A 149 -7.20 0.03 5.46
C MET A 149 -6.76 0.65 4.13
N PRO A 150 -7.60 0.61 3.09
CA PRO A 150 -7.38 1.39 1.89
C PRO A 150 -7.83 2.84 2.11
N TRP A 151 -7.11 3.80 1.53
CA TRP A 151 -7.55 5.20 1.44
C TRP A 151 -7.05 5.84 0.16
N ILE A 152 -7.62 7.00 -0.19
CA ILE A 152 -7.21 7.77 -1.36
C ILE A 152 -6.76 9.15 -0.91
N THR A 153 -5.59 9.56 -1.37
CA THR A 153 -5.11 10.94 -1.24
C THR A 153 -5.31 11.66 -2.56
N THR A 154 -5.80 12.90 -2.50
CA THR A 154 -5.96 13.75 -3.69
C THR A 154 -4.91 14.84 -3.65
N TYR A 155 -4.07 14.90 -4.69
CA TYR A 155 -3.12 15.96 -4.92
C TYR A 155 -3.60 16.84 -6.08
N VAL A 156 -3.18 18.11 -6.07
CA VAL A 156 -3.34 19.01 -7.22
C VAL A 156 -1.94 19.29 -7.76
N SER A 157 -1.74 19.02 -9.04
CA SER A 157 -0.51 19.35 -9.76
C SER A 157 -0.84 20.45 -10.75
N THR A 158 -0.06 21.52 -10.75
CA THR A 158 -0.17 22.62 -11.72
C THR A 158 1.05 22.58 -12.63
N ASP A 159 0.85 22.57 -13.94
CA ASP A 159 1.94 22.59 -14.91
C ASP A 159 2.52 23.99 -15.13
N ASP A 160 3.59 24.09 -15.93
CA ASP A 160 4.28 25.35 -16.25
C ASP A 160 3.40 26.35 -17.01
N GLN A 161 2.24 25.91 -17.55
CA GLN A 161 1.26 26.75 -18.23
C GLN A 161 0.14 27.21 -17.28
N GLY A 162 0.20 26.85 -15.99
CA GLY A 162 -0.80 27.19 -14.99
C GLY A 162 -2.04 26.28 -15.01
N ILE A 163 -1.99 25.15 -15.72
CA ILE A 163 -3.11 24.21 -15.80
C ILE A 163 -3.03 23.25 -14.61
N SER A 164 -4.07 23.26 -13.76
CA SER A 164 -4.18 22.37 -12.61
C SER A 164 -4.92 21.07 -12.94
N GLN A 165 -4.40 19.95 -12.48
CA GLN A 165 -4.99 18.62 -12.59
C GLN A 165 -5.02 17.91 -11.24
N ARG A 166 -6.06 17.11 -11.01
CA ARG A 166 -6.19 16.26 -9.81
C ARG A 166 -5.52 14.91 -10.05
N LEU A 167 -4.66 14.55 -9.12
CA LEU A 167 -4.03 13.25 -9.00
C LEU A 167 -4.62 12.53 -7.80
N TYR A 168 -5.20 11.35 -8.00
CA TYR A 168 -5.66 10.48 -6.92
C TYR A 168 -4.61 9.42 -6.69
N VAL A 169 -4.22 9.14 -5.45
CA VAL A 169 -3.27 8.09 -5.10
C VAL A 169 -3.95 7.14 -4.14
N SER A 170 -4.01 5.88 -4.51
CA SER A 170 -4.60 4.82 -3.68
C SER A 170 -3.54 4.23 -2.78
N HIS A 171 -3.76 4.34 -1.48
CA HIS A 171 -2.93 3.80 -0.44
C HIS A 171 -3.59 2.59 0.21
N PHE A 172 -2.80 1.72 0.83
CA PHE A 172 -3.31 0.80 1.82
C PHE A 172 -2.27 0.45 2.88
N LYS A 173 -2.75 0.05 4.06
CA LYS A 173 -1.94 -0.42 5.18
C LYS A 173 -2.62 -1.60 5.86
N TYR A 174 -1.87 -2.60 6.26
CA TYR A 174 -2.38 -3.69 7.08
C TYR A 174 -2.31 -3.36 8.58
N TYR A 175 -3.28 -3.84 9.33
CA TYR A 175 -3.27 -3.80 10.78
C TYR A 175 -3.69 -5.17 11.33
N PHE A 176 -3.14 -5.55 12.48
CA PHE A 176 -3.56 -6.77 13.16
C PHE A 176 -3.29 -6.70 14.66
N THR A 177 -3.93 -7.56 15.43
CA THR A 177 -3.59 -7.79 16.84
C THR A 177 -3.86 -9.24 17.20
N ARG A 178 -3.22 -9.74 18.26
CA ARG A 178 -3.60 -11.01 18.87
C ARG A 178 -4.58 -10.78 19.99
N ILE A 179 -5.59 -11.63 20.10
CA ILE A 179 -6.60 -11.56 21.14
C ILE A 179 -6.97 -12.95 21.64
N THR A 180 -6.99 -13.10 22.95
CA THR A 180 -7.51 -14.29 23.64
C THR A 180 -9.01 -14.12 23.87
N VAL A 181 -9.80 -15.11 23.45
CA VAL A 181 -11.23 -15.21 23.76
C VAL A 181 -11.44 -16.30 24.79
N LYS A 182 -12.28 -16.03 25.78
CA LYS A 182 -12.71 -16.98 26.80
C LYS A 182 -14.23 -17.13 26.74
N ASP A 183 -14.73 -18.30 27.13
CA ASP A 183 -16.16 -18.59 27.12
C ASP A 183 -16.92 -17.62 28.03
N GLY A 184 -18.03 -17.09 27.52
CA GLY A 184 -18.89 -16.13 28.21
C GLY A 184 -18.28 -14.75 28.45
N GLN A 185 -17.05 -14.48 27.96
CA GLN A 185 -16.36 -13.21 28.20
C GLN A 185 -16.35 -12.29 26.98
N THR A 186 -16.25 -10.99 27.25
CA THR A 186 -15.97 -9.98 26.23
C THR A 186 -14.49 -9.63 26.24
N ALA A 187 -13.81 -9.90 25.13
CA ALA A 187 -12.48 -9.42 24.87
C ALA A 187 -12.55 -8.08 24.10
N ARG A 188 -11.69 -7.12 24.47
CA ARG A 188 -11.68 -5.78 23.86
C ARG A 188 -10.33 -5.53 23.18
N ALA A 189 -10.37 -5.18 21.90
CA ALA A 189 -9.20 -4.81 21.10
C ALA A 189 -9.23 -3.30 20.79
N THR A 190 -8.26 -2.56 21.31
CA THR A 190 -8.09 -1.12 21.08
C THR A 190 -6.68 -0.76 20.61
N GLN A 191 -5.77 -1.74 20.57
CA GLN A 191 -4.40 -1.56 20.11
C GLN A 191 -4.10 -2.57 19.03
N PHE A 192 -3.58 -2.05 17.92
CA PHE A 192 -3.24 -2.82 16.74
C PHE A 192 -1.76 -2.64 16.41
N ASP A 193 -1.11 -3.73 16.05
CA ASP A 193 0.17 -3.70 15.38
C ASP A 193 -0.05 -3.18 13.96
N GLN A 194 0.64 -2.10 13.66
CA GLN A 194 0.58 -1.39 12.40
C GLN A 194 1.97 -1.25 11.76
N ARG A 195 2.90 -2.17 12.07
CA ARG A 195 4.25 -2.17 11.50
C ARG A 195 4.29 -2.47 10.00
N SER A 196 3.16 -2.81 9.40
CA SER A 196 3.08 -2.95 7.95
C SER A 196 3.42 -1.64 7.26
N ARG A 197 4.12 -1.74 6.13
CA ARG A 197 4.43 -0.57 5.31
C ARG A 197 3.15 -0.06 4.65
N GLU A 198 3.00 1.26 4.64
CA GLU A 198 2.05 1.92 3.74
C GLU A 198 2.48 1.68 2.31
N ARG A 199 1.51 1.34 1.47
CA ARG A 199 1.76 1.04 0.06
C ARG A 199 0.90 1.89 -0.82
N GLN A 200 1.51 2.40 -1.87
CA GLN A 200 0.81 3.02 -2.99
C GLN A 200 0.51 1.93 -4.02
N THR A 201 -0.74 1.86 -4.47
CA THR A 201 -1.17 0.82 -5.42
C THR A 201 -1.41 1.37 -6.81
N HIS A 202 -1.97 2.57 -6.89
CA HIS A 202 -2.36 3.21 -8.14
C HIS A 202 -2.31 4.72 -7.96
N TYR A 203 -2.11 5.43 -9.06
CA TYR A 203 -2.51 6.82 -9.16
C TYR A 203 -3.45 7.04 -10.34
N ALA A 204 -4.26 8.09 -10.31
CA ALA A 204 -5.13 8.44 -11.44
C ALA A 204 -5.09 9.93 -11.74
N VAL A 205 -4.94 10.28 -13.02
CA VAL A 205 -5.01 11.66 -13.53
C VAL A 205 -6.19 11.74 -14.49
N GLY A 206 -7.10 12.70 -14.30
CA GLY A 206 -8.24 12.89 -15.22
C GLY A 206 -9.17 11.67 -15.37
N GLY A 207 -9.18 10.75 -14.39
CA GLY A 207 -9.97 9.51 -14.44
C GLY A 207 -9.26 8.31 -15.07
N THR A 208 -8.04 8.46 -15.57
CA THR A 208 -7.23 7.33 -16.08
C THR A 208 -6.36 6.75 -14.96
N LEU A 209 -6.48 5.45 -14.70
CA LEU A 209 -5.69 4.70 -13.72
C LEU A 209 -4.31 4.33 -14.27
N TYR A 210 -3.28 4.60 -13.48
CA TYR A 210 -1.90 4.27 -13.73
C TYR A 210 -1.31 3.52 -12.51
N HIS A 211 -0.43 2.56 -12.74
CA HIS A 211 0.36 1.97 -11.66
C HIS A 211 1.53 2.91 -11.34
N PRO A 212 1.84 3.20 -10.06
CA PRO A 212 3.03 3.96 -9.68
C PRO A 212 4.29 3.23 -10.19
N PRO A 213 5.14 3.86 -11.00
CA PRO A 213 6.51 3.39 -11.20
C PRO A 213 7.19 3.24 -9.83
N PRO A 214 8.16 2.32 -9.67
CA PRO A 214 8.85 2.10 -8.40
C PRO A 214 9.59 3.33 -7.84
N ASN A 215 9.67 4.43 -8.60
CA ASN A 215 10.49 5.61 -8.31
C ASN A 215 9.71 6.94 -8.42
N VAL A 216 8.38 6.95 -8.37
CA VAL A 216 7.66 8.24 -8.34
C VAL A 216 7.73 8.80 -6.93
N GLU A 217 8.64 9.77 -6.76
CA GLU A 217 8.52 10.77 -5.71
C GLU A 217 7.27 11.61 -6.03
N ILE A 218 6.22 11.43 -5.22
CA ILE A 218 5.10 12.36 -5.23
C ILE A 218 5.65 13.64 -4.61
N PHE A 219 5.81 14.67 -5.43
CA PHE A 219 6.14 16.00 -4.93
C PHE A 219 4.95 16.51 -4.12
N GLU A 220 5.03 16.40 -2.79
CA GLU A 220 4.19 17.20 -1.91
C GLU A 220 4.61 18.66 -2.09
N GLN A 221 3.77 19.46 -2.77
CA GLN A 221 3.94 20.91 -2.75
C GLN A 221 3.33 21.43 -1.45
N HIS A 222 4.19 21.92 -0.56
CA HIS A 222 3.85 22.69 0.64
C HIS A 222 3.24 24.06 0.29
#